data_AF-A0A2E6F6I9-F1
#
_entry.id   AF-A0A2E6F6I9-F1
#
_cell.length_a   1.000
_cell.length_b   1.000
_cell.length_c   1.000
_cell.angle_alpha   90.00
_cell.angle_beta   90.00
_cell.angle_gamma   90.00
#
_symmetry.space_group_name_H-M   'P 1'
#
loop_
_entity.id
_entity.type
_entity.pdbx_description
1 polymer ?
#
loop_
_entity_poly.entity_id
_entity_poly.type
_entity_poly.pdbx_seq_one_letter_code
_entity_poly.pdbx_strand_id
1 'polypeptide(L)'
;MKDAEIPSNEDEIIESKQIIGKQIWRIVPYVKSYWRRATLGISTNAFARAFDLIPFVAMGYAVDYYQSGNLTGPNFLVDLISENPELGYGALIFSCFTMLAIFQGTSDYCWQSLGYKVQHDLRMDATRNLVKMEVSYYDLRQTGALMSILSSDVNQLEDVISDSSTSIIRLIITTLTAFLILFLMSWKLVIVLFGPLLLIFPLV
;
A
#
# COMPACT_ATOMS: atom_id res chain seq x y z
N MET A 1 -12.32 2.83 -34.87
CA MET A 1 -12.44 1.87 -33.77
C MET A 1 -11.94 0.56 -34.31
N LYS A 2 -10.72 0.16 -33.93
CA LYS A 2 -10.30 -1.22 -34.09
C LYS A 2 -10.79 -1.86 -32.80
N ASP A 3 -11.78 -2.74 -32.91
CA ASP A 3 -12.26 -3.50 -31.77
C ASP A 3 -11.04 -4.08 -31.07
N ALA A 4 -10.95 -3.90 -29.75
CA ALA A 4 -9.92 -4.55 -28.96
C ALA A 4 -10.25 -6.05 -29.00
N GLU A 5 -9.73 -6.71 -30.03
CA GLU A 5 -9.84 -8.15 -30.24
C GLU A 5 -9.27 -8.80 -28.99
N ILE A 6 -10.16 -9.43 -28.21
CA ILE A 6 -9.77 -10.10 -26.97
C ILE A 6 -8.81 -11.20 -27.40
N PRO A 7 -7.55 -11.18 -26.95
CA PRO A 7 -6.53 -12.13 -27.40
C PRO A 7 -7.06 -13.54 -27.17
N SER A 8 -7.19 -14.29 -28.26
CA SER A 8 -7.97 -15.53 -28.30
C SER A 8 -7.12 -16.77 -28.08
N ASN A 9 -5.80 -16.62 -28.19
CA ASN A 9 -4.85 -17.70 -28.05
C ASN A 9 -3.78 -17.35 -27.00
N GLU A 10 -3.25 -18.37 -26.34
CA GLU A 10 -2.38 -18.24 -25.16
C GLU A 10 -1.12 -17.38 -25.44
N ASP A 11 -0.59 -17.46 -26.66
CA ASP A 11 0.55 -16.68 -27.13
C ASP A 11 0.24 -15.16 -27.23
N GLU A 12 -0.94 -14.77 -27.71
CA GLU A 12 -1.37 -13.36 -27.75
C GLU A 12 -1.64 -12.79 -26.34
N ILE A 13 -2.12 -13.63 -25.42
CA ILE A 13 -2.31 -13.27 -24.02
C ILE A 13 -0.95 -13.01 -23.35
N ILE A 14 0.05 -13.85 -23.64
CA ILE A 14 1.41 -13.70 -23.11
C ILE A 14 2.08 -12.45 -23.71
N GLU A 15 1.94 -12.22 -25.02
CA GLU A 15 2.52 -11.07 -25.71
C GLU A 15 1.90 -9.75 -25.22
N SER A 16 0.57 -9.68 -25.12
CA SER A 16 -0.12 -8.50 -24.55
C SER A 16 0.28 -8.22 -23.10
N LYS A 17 0.40 -9.25 -22.24
CA LYS A 17 0.93 -9.09 -20.87
C LYS A 17 2.39 -8.62 -20.85
N GLN A 18 3.25 -9.13 -21.73
CA GLN A 18 4.65 -8.69 -21.83
C GLN A 18 4.75 -7.22 -22.25
N ILE A 19 3.91 -6.79 -23.20
CA ILE A 19 3.88 -5.40 -23.67
C ILE A 19 3.45 -4.46 -22.53
N ILE A 20 2.44 -4.84 -21.74
CA ILE A 20 1.96 -4.06 -20.58
C ILE A 20 3.06 -3.94 -19.52
N GLY A 21 3.73 -5.04 -19.17
CA GLY A 21 4.80 -5.04 -18.17
C GLY A 21 5.94 -4.09 -18.51
N LYS A 22 6.35 -4.02 -19.79
CA LYS A 22 7.43 -3.15 -20.25
C LYS A 22 7.05 -1.66 -20.26
N GLN A 23 5.75 -1.34 -20.40
CA GLN A 23 5.25 0.03 -20.46
C GLN A 23 5.15 0.69 -19.06
N ILE A 24 4.83 -0.08 -18.01
CA ILE A 24 4.77 0.41 -16.62
C ILE A 24 6.11 1.03 -16.18
N TRP A 25 7.23 0.42 -16.59
CA TRP A 25 8.57 0.92 -16.26
C TRP A 25 8.88 2.30 -16.85
N ARG A 26 8.17 2.76 -17.89
CA ARG A 26 8.37 4.10 -18.48
C ARG A 26 7.88 5.23 -17.59
N ILE A 27 7.05 4.95 -16.59
CA ILE A 27 6.50 5.94 -15.64
C ILE A 27 7.42 6.13 -14.42
N VAL A 28 8.25 5.12 -14.12
CA VAL A 28 9.22 5.14 -12.99
C VAL A 28 10.11 6.40 -12.96
N PRO A 29 10.60 6.95 -14.09
CA PRO A 29 11.40 8.18 -14.07
C PRO A 29 10.66 9.39 -13.47
N TYR A 30 9.36 9.53 -13.72
CA TYR A 30 8.55 10.62 -13.17
C TYR A 30 8.42 10.48 -11.65
N VAL A 31 8.19 9.25 -11.18
CA VAL A 31 8.14 8.94 -9.73
C VAL A 31 9.50 9.16 -9.06
N LYS A 32 10.60 8.79 -9.73
CA LYS A 32 11.97 8.93 -9.22
C LYS A 32 12.36 10.38 -8.93
N SER A 33 11.81 11.35 -9.67
CA SER A 33 11.99 12.77 -9.39
C SER A 33 11.61 13.13 -7.94
N TYR A 34 10.61 12.44 -7.39
CA TYR A 34 10.07 12.67 -6.05
C TYR A 34 10.43 11.57 -5.04
N TRP A 35 11.58 10.90 -5.21
CA TRP A 35 11.99 9.73 -4.40
C TRP A 35 11.96 9.98 -2.88
N ARG A 36 12.30 11.19 -2.42
CA ARG A 36 12.28 11.53 -0.98
C ARG A 36 10.89 11.40 -0.37
N ARG A 37 9.85 11.74 -1.13
CA ARG A 37 8.45 11.62 -0.68
C ARG A 37 7.99 10.17 -0.71
N ALA A 38 8.41 9.41 -1.71
CA ALA A 38 8.15 7.97 -1.77
C ALA A 38 8.80 7.24 -0.58
N THR A 39 10.09 7.48 -0.30
CA THR A 39 10.77 6.82 0.83
C THR A 39 10.20 7.25 2.18
N LEU A 40 9.81 8.52 2.31
CA LEU A 40 9.16 9.00 3.53
C LEU A 40 7.79 8.37 3.72
N GLY A 41 6.98 8.28 2.65
CA GLY A 41 5.69 7.59 2.66
C GLY A 41 5.81 6.11 3.01
N ILE A 42 6.80 5.38 2.47
CA ILE A 42 7.08 3.99 2.83
C ILE A 42 7.44 3.88 4.32
N SER A 43 8.33 4.76 4.80
CA SER A 43 8.81 4.72 6.17
C SER A 43 7.69 5.01 7.17
N THR A 44 6.92 6.07 6.95
CA THR A 44 5.79 6.42 7.82
C THR A 44 4.68 5.38 7.77
N ASN A 45 4.45 4.74 6.62
CA ASN A 45 3.54 3.60 6.53
C ASN A 45 4.04 2.43 7.39
N ALA A 46 5.34 2.09 7.32
CA ALA A 46 5.92 1.02 8.13
C ALA A 46 5.75 1.29 9.64
N PHE A 47 6.00 2.52 10.09
CA PHE A 47 5.76 2.91 11.48
C PHE A 47 4.27 2.83 11.84
N ALA A 48 3.38 3.32 10.98
CA ALA A 48 1.95 3.20 11.18
C ALA A 48 1.55 1.74 11.42
N ARG A 49 2.07 0.80 10.62
CA ARG A 49 1.80 -0.64 10.76
C ARG A 49 2.35 -1.25 12.05
N ALA A 50 3.50 -0.80 12.54
CA ALA A 50 3.98 -1.22 13.86
C ALA A 50 3.00 -0.81 14.97
N PHE A 51 2.54 0.46 14.96
CA PHE A 51 1.57 0.96 15.95
C PHE A 51 0.16 0.40 15.78
N ASP A 52 -0.19 -0.05 14.58
CA ASP A 52 -1.45 -0.76 14.28
C ASP A 52 -1.50 -2.13 14.95
N LEU A 53 -0.35 -2.83 15.03
CA LEU A 53 -0.27 -4.20 15.53
C LEU A 53 -0.04 -4.30 17.04
N ILE A 54 0.66 -3.32 17.64
CA ILE A 54 0.94 -3.30 19.09
C ILE A 54 -0.33 -3.42 19.96
N PRO A 55 -1.45 -2.70 19.69
CA PRO A 55 -2.67 -2.84 20.46
C PRO A 55 -3.22 -4.27 20.55
N PHE A 56 -3.10 -5.07 19.49
CA PHE A 56 -3.56 -6.46 19.51
C PHE A 56 -2.70 -7.33 20.43
N VAL A 57 -1.38 -7.12 20.41
CA VAL A 57 -0.46 -7.81 21.31
C VAL A 57 -0.68 -7.35 22.76
N ALA A 58 -0.84 -6.05 22.99
CA ALA A 58 -1.13 -5.48 24.30
C ALA A 58 -2.47 -5.99 24.86
N MET A 59 -3.48 -6.15 24.02
CA MET A 59 -4.75 -6.78 24.39
C MET A 59 -4.54 -8.23 24.83
N GLY A 60 -3.67 -8.98 24.15
CA GLY A 60 -3.28 -10.33 24.59
C GLY A 60 -2.68 -10.35 25.99
N TYR A 61 -1.71 -9.47 26.27
CA TYR A 61 -1.10 -9.36 27.61
C TYR A 61 -2.09 -8.90 28.68
N ALA A 62 -3.00 -7.99 28.34
CA ALA A 62 -4.06 -7.57 29.25
C ALA A 62 -4.98 -8.75 29.61
N VAL A 63 -5.38 -9.56 28.63
CA VAL A 63 -6.19 -10.77 28.85
C VAL A 63 -5.47 -11.77 29.75
N ASP A 64 -4.19 -12.04 29.47
CA ASP A 64 -3.37 -12.93 30.30
C ASP A 64 -3.27 -12.45 31.75
N TYR A 65 -3.12 -11.13 31.96
CA TYR A 65 -3.12 -10.52 33.29
C TYR A 65 -4.45 -10.73 34.02
N TYR A 66 -5.58 -10.46 33.36
CA TYR A 66 -6.90 -10.63 33.99
C TYR A 66 -7.24 -12.10 34.27
N GLN A 67 -6.67 -13.05 33.53
CA GLN A 67 -6.89 -14.47 33.75
C GLN A 67 -5.94 -15.08 34.79
N SER A 68 -4.66 -14.74 34.73
CA SER A 68 -3.61 -15.39 35.53
C SER A 68 -3.16 -14.59 36.76
N GLY A 69 -3.49 -13.29 36.81
CA GLY A 69 -3.02 -12.35 37.83
C GLY A 69 -1.55 -11.94 37.68
N ASN A 70 -0.84 -12.45 36.66
CA ASN A 70 0.57 -12.15 36.41
C ASN A 70 0.72 -11.21 35.21
N LEU A 71 1.64 -10.24 35.30
CA LEU A 71 1.99 -9.39 34.18
C LEU A 71 2.85 -10.18 33.20
N THR A 72 2.35 -10.36 31.98
CA THR A 72 3.07 -11.01 30.87
C THR A 72 3.53 -9.97 29.86
N GLY A 73 4.72 -10.16 29.31
CA GLY A 73 5.26 -9.31 28.26
C GLY A 73 6.74 -8.93 28.46
N PRO A 74 7.27 -8.06 27.58
CA PRO A 74 8.60 -7.51 27.70
C PRO A 74 8.79 -6.74 29.01
N ASN A 75 9.96 -6.84 29.63
CA ASN A 75 10.27 -6.17 30.92
C ASN A 75 9.95 -4.66 30.89
N PHE A 76 10.26 -3.97 29.79
CA PHE A 76 9.97 -2.53 29.68
C PHE A 76 8.48 -2.19 29.73
N LEU A 77 7.61 -3.07 29.22
CA LEU A 77 6.16 -2.89 29.28
C LEU A 77 5.64 -3.19 30.68
N VAL A 78 6.15 -4.26 31.29
CA VAL A 78 5.79 -4.65 32.65
C VAL A 78 6.15 -3.53 33.63
N ASP A 79 7.36 -2.98 33.54
CA ASP A 79 7.83 -1.87 34.40
C ASP A 79 7.00 -0.60 34.22
N LEU A 80 6.52 -0.32 33.00
CA LEU A 80 5.71 0.87 32.72
C LEU A 80 4.26 0.74 33.24
N ILE A 81 3.75 -0.50 33.34
CA ILE A 81 2.34 -0.81 33.61
C ILE A 81 2.14 -1.32 35.05
N SER A 82 3.21 -1.69 35.76
CA SER A 82 3.15 -2.36 37.07
C SER A 82 2.41 -1.59 38.16
N GLU A 83 2.42 -0.26 38.13
CA GLU A 83 1.75 0.55 39.16
C GLU A 83 0.22 0.49 39.05
N ASN A 84 -0.33 0.63 37.84
CA ASN A 84 -1.78 0.65 37.59
C ASN A 84 -2.09 -0.09 36.27
N PRO A 85 -2.22 -1.43 36.29
CA PRO A 85 -2.32 -2.22 35.08
C PRO A 85 -3.51 -1.84 34.17
N GLU A 86 -4.66 -1.53 34.76
CA GLU A 86 -5.88 -1.17 34.00
C GLU A 86 -5.69 0.12 33.19
N LEU A 87 -5.16 1.16 33.84
CA LEU A 87 -4.87 2.43 33.19
C LEU A 87 -3.65 2.34 32.27
N GLY A 88 -2.65 1.54 32.62
CA GLY A 88 -1.44 1.36 31.82
C GLY A 88 -1.73 0.73 30.45
N TYR A 89 -2.50 -0.37 30.41
CA TYR A 89 -2.92 -0.97 29.14
C TYR A 89 -3.84 -0.02 28.34
N GLY A 90 -4.78 0.67 29.00
CA GLY A 90 -5.65 1.63 28.34
C GLY A 90 -4.89 2.80 27.71
N ALA A 91 -3.94 3.39 28.44
CA ALA A 91 -3.10 4.48 27.96
C ALA A 91 -2.16 4.03 26.83
N LEU A 92 -1.58 2.83 26.94
CA LEU A 92 -0.74 2.25 25.89
C LEU A 92 -1.53 2.10 24.59
N ILE A 93 -2.71 1.47 24.63
CA ILE A 93 -3.57 1.26 23.45
C ILE A 93 -3.97 2.61 22.85
N PHE A 94 -4.41 3.56 23.67
CA PHE A 94 -4.79 4.89 23.20
C PHE A 94 -3.63 5.65 22.54
N SER A 95 -2.42 5.58 23.13
CA SER A 95 -1.23 6.19 22.57
C SER A 95 -0.84 5.57 21.22
N CYS A 96 -1.00 4.25 21.08
CA CYS A 96 -0.74 3.54 19.82
C CYS A 96 -1.71 3.97 18.73
N PHE A 97 -3.02 4.04 19.02
CA PHE A 97 -4.01 4.53 18.04
C PHE A 97 -3.77 6.00 17.65
N THR A 98 -3.32 6.83 18.60
CA THR A 98 -2.97 8.22 18.33
C THR A 98 -1.76 8.31 17.40
N MET A 99 -0.70 7.54 17.68
CA MET A 99 0.48 7.48 16.81
C MET A 99 0.15 6.88 15.45
N LEU A 100 -0.68 5.83 15.39
CA LEU A 100 -1.19 5.26 14.16
C LEU A 100 -1.84 6.33 13.29
N ALA A 101 -2.75 7.14 13.86
CA ALA A 101 -3.42 8.21 13.11
C ALA A 101 -2.43 9.23 12.52
N ILE A 102 -1.41 9.64 13.29
CA ILE A 102 -0.39 10.60 12.85
C ILE A 102 0.46 10.02 11.71
N PHE A 103 1.01 8.83 11.90
CA PHE A 103 1.89 8.20 10.91
C PHE A 103 1.12 7.81 9.65
N GLN A 104 -0.10 7.29 9.80
CA GLN A 104 -0.98 6.93 8.70
C GLN A 104 -1.36 8.15 7.88
N GLY A 105 -1.82 9.23 8.52
CA GLY A 105 -2.15 10.48 7.83
C GLY A 105 -0.95 11.09 7.11
N THR A 106 0.25 11.01 7.72
CA THR A 106 1.48 11.49 7.09
C THR A 106 1.85 10.66 5.87
N SER A 107 1.73 9.32 5.95
CA SER A 107 1.93 8.42 4.81
C SER A 107 1.00 8.78 3.65
N ASP A 108 -0.30 8.87 3.92
CA ASP A 108 -1.32 9.11 2.90
C ASP A 108 -1.12 10.48 2.25
N TYR A 109 -0.80 11.52 3.04
CA TYR A 109 -0.46 12.83 2.51
C TYR A 109 0.75 12.79 1.58
N CYS A 110 1.79 12.02 1.93
CA CYS A 110 3.00 11.92 1.11
C CYS A 110 2.74 11.22 -0.23
N TRP A 111 1.98 10.13 -0.21
CA TRP A 111 1.58 9.40 -1.41
C TRP A 111 0.65 10.21 -2.30
N GLN A 112 -0.37 10.85 -1.74
CA GLN A 112 -1.29 11.70 -2.49
C GLN A 112 -0.56 12.89 -3.13
N SER A 113 0.30 13.55 -2.36
CA SER A 113 1.04 14.70 -2.86
C SER A 113 2.07 14.31 -3.93
N LEU A 114 2.62 13.09 -3.87
CA LEU A 114 3.46 12.53 -4.92
C LEU A 114 2.63 12.22 -6.18
N GLY A 115 1.46 11.59 -6.01
CA GLY A 115 0.51 11.31 -7.11
C GLY A 115 0.17 12.56 -7.90
N TYR A 116 -0.31 13.62 -7.23
CA TYR A 116 -0.67 14.88 -7.90
C TYR A 116 0.50 15.55 -8.64
N LYS A 117 1.72 15.46 -8.11
CA LYS A 117 2.90 16.01 -8.79
C LYS A 117 3.23 15.24 -10.07
N VAL A 118 3.22 13.91 -10.01
CA VAL A 118 3.46 13.07 -11.19
C VAL A 118 2.35 13.27 -12.22
N GLN A 119 1.09 13.34 -11.79
CA GLN A 119 -0.06 13.62 -12.64
C GLN A 119 0.08 14.96 -13.36
N HIS A 120 0.50 16.00 -12.65
CA HIS A 120 0.75 17.32 -13.24
C HIS A 120 1.82 17.26 -14.32
N ASP A 121 2.98 16.67 -14.00
CA ASP A 121 4.11 16.58 -14.93
C ASP A 121 3.73 15.79 -16.19
N LEU A 122 3.05 14.64 -16.01
CA LEU A 122 2.58 13.81 -17.12
C LEU A 122 1.58 14.55 -18.00
N ARG A 123 0.61 15.26 -17.41
CA ARG A 123 -0.38 16.03 -18.15
C ARG A 123 0.27 17.16 -18.96
N MET A 124 1.25 17.85 -18.37
CA MET A 124 1.96 18.93 -19.04
C MET A 124 2.80 18.41 -20.22
N ASP A 125 3.53 17.31 -20.03
CA ASP A 125 4.35 16.72 -21.09
C ASP A 125 3.48 16.11 -22.21
N ALA A 126 2.39 15.43 -21.86
CA ALA A 126 1.45 14.91 -22.85
C ALA A 126 0.80 16.04 -23.67
N THR A 127 0.36 17.12 -23.02
CA THR A 127 -0.22 18.29 -23.70
C THR A 127 0.80 18.95 -24.63
N ARG A 128 2.03 19.16 -24.15
CA ARG A 128 3.11 19.77 -24.92
C ARG A 128 3.47 18.95 -26.16
N ASN A 129 3.42 17.61 -26.04
CA ASN A 129 3.68 16.72 -27.16
C ASN A 129 2.53 16.73 -28.16
N LEU A 130 1.28 16.71 -27.70
CA LEU A 130 0.11 16.81 -28.57
C LEU A 130 0.18 18.07 -29.44
N VAL A 131 0.33 19.26 -28.85
CA VAL A 131 0.37 20.53 -29.60
C VAL A 131 1.45 20.58 -30.69
N LYS A 132 2.52 19.80 -30.57
CA LYS A 132 3.61 19.73 -31.56
C LYS A 132 3.41 18.69 -32.67
N MET A 133 2.37 17.86 -32.60
CA MET A 133 2.13 16.83 -33.60
C MET A 133 1.62 17.44 -34.92
N GLU A 134 1.91 16.75 -36.02
CA GLU A 134 1.42 17.12 -37.34
C GLU A 134 -0.10 17.01 -37.44
N VAL A 135 -0.71 17.81 -38.33
CA VAL A 135 -2.17 17.80 -38.55
C VAL A 135 -2.67 16.41 -38.96
N SER A 136 -1.89 15.66 -39.74
CA SER A 136 -2.17 14.29 -40.18
C SER A 136 -2.43 13.31 -39.02
N TYR A 137 -1.83 13.55 -37.84
CA TYR A 137 -2.06 12.74 -36.64
C TYR A 137 -3.50 12.89 -36.12
N TYR A 138 -4.08 14.07 -36.28
CA TYR A 138 -5.43 14.41 -35.82
C TYR A 138 -6.52 13.94 -36.78
N ASP A 139 -6.23 13.87 -38.09
CA ASP A 139 -7.17 13.35 -39.08
C ASP A 139 -7.53 11.86 -38.83
N LEU A 140 -6.63 11.13 -38.16
CA LEU A 140 -6.78 9.70 -37.85
C LEU A 140 -7.37 9.43 -36.45
N ARG A 141 -7.56 10.45 -35.61
CA ARG A 141 -7.93 10.29 -34.19
C ARG A 141 -9.01 11.27 -33.75
N GLN A 142 -10.03 10.75 -33.07
CA GLN A 142 -11.07 11.60 -32.48
C GLN A 142 -10.49 12.46 -31.35
N THR A 143 -10.77 13.76 -31.37
CA THR A 143 -10.37 14.70 -30.31
C THR A 143 -10.83 14.25 -28.93
N GLY A 144 -12.01 13.63 -28.83
CA GLY A 144 -12.53 13.07 -27.57
C GLY A 144 -11.64 11.98 -26.98
N ALA A 145 -11.04 11.12 -27.82
CA ALA A 145 -10.13 10.09 -27.36
C ALA A 145 -8.82 10.70 -26.81
N LEU A 146 -8.30 11.75 -27.46
CA LEU A 146 -7.11 12.46 -26.98
C LEU A 146 -7.37 13.17 -25.64
N MET A 147 -8.55 13.78 -25.48
CA MET A 147 -8.96 14.38 -24.21
C MET A 147 -9.16 13.33 -23.10
N SER A 148 -9.67 12.15 -23.44
CA SER A 148 -9.80 11.03 -22.51
C SER A 148 -8.44 10.58 -21.98
N ILE A 149 -7.41 10.49 -22.84
CA ILE A 149 -6.05 10.14 -22.41
C ILE A 149 -5.51 11.19 -21.42
N LEU A 150 -5.66 12.47 -21.73
CA LEU A 150 -5.16 13.57 -20.90
C LEU A 150 -5.85 13.70 -19.54
N SER A 151 -7.08 13.21 -19.46
CA SER A 151 -7.91 13.23 -18.25
C SER A 151 -7.92 11.88 -17.55
N SER A 152 -8.59 10.88 -18.11
CA SER A 152 -8.84 9.58 -17.50
C SER A 152 -7.56 8.77 -17.31
N ASP A 153 -6.75 8.57 -18.36
CA ASP A 153 -5.57 7.70 -18.25
C ASP A 153 -4.53 8.29 -17.29
N VAL A 154 -4.36 9.61 -17.33
CA VAL A 154 -3.49 10.34 -16.39
C VAL A 154 -4.00 10.26 -14.95
N ASN A 155 -5.33 10.32 -14.73
CA ASN A 155 -5.92 10.15 -13.39
C ASN A 155 -5.76 8.72 -12.88
N GLN A 156 -6.07 7.71 -13.70
CA GLN A 156 -5.87 6.31 -13.33
C GLN A 156 -4.42 6.04 -12.94
N LEU A 157 -3.46 6.65 -13.63
CA LEU A 157 -2.06 6.50 -13.28
C LEU A 157 -1.73 7.18 -11.95
N GLU A 158 -2.34 8.33 -11.66
CA GLU A 158 -2.23 8.96 -10.36
C GLU A 158 -2.73 8.05 -9.24
N ASP A 159 -3.94 7.49 -9.38
CA ASP A 159 -4.53 6.55 -8.42
C ASP A 159 -3.66 5.31 -8.18
N VAL A 160 -2.97 4.83 -9.22
CA VAL A 160 -2.01 3.73 -9.09
C VAL A 160 -0.80 4.14 -8.24
N ILE A 161 -0.32 5.36 -8.44
CA ILE A 161 0.86 5.89 -7.76
C ILE A 161 0.53 6.30 -6.31
N SER A 162 -0.66 6.82 -6.02
CA SER A 162 -1.08 7.24 -4.69
C SER A 162 -1.72 6.07 -3.93
N ASP A 163 -2.98 5.78 -4.22
CA ASP A 163 -3.83 4.87 -3.44
C ASP A 163 -3.40 3.41 -3.55
N SER A 164 -3.16 2.94 -4.79
CA SER A 164 -2.81 1.53 -5.01
C SER A 164 -1.44 1.21 -4.42
N SER A 165 -0.46 2.10 -4.61
CA SER A 165 0.87 1.94 -4.02
C SER A 165 0.83 1.91 -2.49
N THR A 166 0.10 2.84 -1.87
CA THR A 166 -0.10 2.87 -0.42
C THR A 166 -0.74 1.57 0.09
N SER A 167 -1.74 1.06 -0.61
CA SER A 167 -2.48 -0.14 -0.24
C SER A 167 -1.63 -1.40 -0.37
N ILE A 168 -0.90 -1.55 -1.48
CA ILE A 168 0.01 -2.70 -1.70
C ILE A 168 1.09 -2.73 -0.62
N ILE A 169 1.72 -1.59 -0.36
CA ILE A 169 2.78 -1.48 0.66
C ILE A 169 2.22 -1.80 2.06
N ARG A 170 1.05 -1.24 2.39
CA ARG A 170 0.34 -1.56 3.64
C ARG A 170 0.13 -3.05 3.78
N LEU A 171 -0.44 -3.71 2.78
CA LEU A 171 -0.73 -5.14 2.81
C LEU A 171 0.54 -5.96 3.04
N ILE A 172 1.60 -5.69 2.26
CA ILE A 172 2.87 -6.41 2.38
C ILE A 172 3.47 -6.23 3.78
N ILE A 173 3.53 -5.00 4.28
CA ILE A 173 4.15 -4.72 5.58
C ILE A 173 3.30 -5.30 6.71
N THR A 174 1.97 -5.14 6.69
CA THR A 174 1.09 -5.71 7.72
C THR A 174 1.22 -7.22 7.76
N THR A 175 1.11 -7.89 6.60
CA THR A 175 1.20 -9.34 6.52
C THR A 175 2.55 -9.84 7.01
N LEU A 176 3.66 -9.21 6.59
CA LEU A 176 5.00 -9.58 7.03
C LEU A 176 5.16 -9.38 8.54
N THR A 177 4.74 -8.23 9.07
CA THR A 177 4.89 -7.90 10.49
C THR A 177 4.02 -8.80 11.37
N ALA A 178 2.77 -9.03 10.99
CA ALA A 178 1.88 -9.95 11.70
C ALA A 178 2.42 -11.38 11.70
N PHE A 179 2.94 -11.85 10.55
CA PHE A 179 3.59 -13.16 10.46
C PHE A 179 4.78 -13.27 11.42
N LEU A 180 5.66 -12.26 11.45
CA LEU A 180 6.82 -12.23 12.33
C LEU A 180 6.41 -12.25 13.81
N ILE A 181 5.42 -11.43 14.21
CA ILE A 181 4.90 -11.41 15.59
C ILE A 181 4.39 -12.79 16.00
N LEU A 182 3.53 -13.40 15.18
CA LEU A 182 2.97 -14.72 15.47
C LEU A 182 4.05 -15.81 15.52
N PHE A 183 5.02 -15.77 14.61
CA PHE A 183 6.12 -16.72 14.58
C PHE A 183 6.98 -16.65 15.85
N LEU A 184 7.26 -15.44 16.33
CA LEU A 184 8.00 -15.22 17.58
C LEU A 184 7.22 -15.67 18.82
N MET A 185 5.89 -15.52 18.83
CA MET A 185 5.04 -16.01 19.92
C MET A 185 4.96 -17.54 19.93
N SER A 186 4.59 -18.16 18.81
CA SER A 186 4.52 -19.61 18.68
C SER A 186 4.38 -20.02 17.21
N TRP A 187 5.31 -20.87 16.75
CA TRP A 187 5.26 -21.48 15.42
C TRP A 187 3.95 -22.23 15.13
N LYS A 188 3.25 -22.74 16.17
CA LYS A 188 1.95 -23.43 16.02
C LYS A 188 0.84 -22.47 15.59
N LEU A 189 0.83 -21.23 16.09
CA LEU A 189 -0.18 -20.23 15.72
C LEU A 189 -0.11 -19.87 14.23
N VAL A 190 1.11 -19.78 13.70
CA VAL A 190 1.34 -19.51 12.28
C VAL A 190 0.77 -20.62 11.40
N ILE A 191 1.04 -21.89 11.74
CA ILE A 191 0.53 -23.03 10.97
C ILE A 191 -1.00 -23.08 10.98
N VAL A 192 -1.62 -22.84 12.13
CA VAL A 192 -3.08 -22.84 12.25
C VAL A 192 -3.71 -21.71 11.43
N LEU A 193 -3.09 -20.53 11.41
CA LEU A 193 -3.62 -19.36 10.69
C LEU A 193 -3.38 -19.44 9.17
N PHE A 194 -2.16 -19.80 8.74
CA PHE A 194 -1.78 -19.82 7.32
C PHE A 194 -2.05 -21.15 6.62
N GLY A 195 -2.21 -22.24 7.36
CA GLY A 195 -2.51 -23.56 6.83
C GLY A 195 -3.78 -23.60 5.95
N PRO A 196 -4.93 -23.07 6.42
CA PRO A 196 -6.13 -22.99 5.61
C PRO A 196 -5.94 -22.12 4.36
N LEU A 197 -5.17 -21.03 4.44
CA LEU A 197 -4.91 -20.15 3.30
C LEU A 197 -4.19 -20.90 2.16
N LEU A 198 -3.20 -21.73 2.51
CA LEU A 198 -2.47 -22.57 1.54
C LEU A 198 -3.36 -23.66 0.92
N LEU A 199 -4.34 -24.17 1.66
CA LEU A 199 -5.27 -25.20 1.18
C LEU A 199 -6.36 -24.59 0.28
N ILE A 200 -6.84 -23.38 0.60
CA ILE A 200 -7.90 -22.70 -0.16
C ILE A 200 -7.37 -22.14 -1.49
N PHE A 201 -6.12 -21.66 -1.56
CA PHE A 201 -5.54 -21.10 -2.78
C PHE A 201 -5.66 -22.01 -4.02
N PRO A 202 -5.39 -23.33 -3.97
CA PRO A 202 -5.58 -24.24 -5.11
C PRO A 202 -7.04 -24.67 -5.35
N LEU A 203 -7.98 -24.32 -4.46
CA LEU A 203 -9.40 -24.66 -4.58
C LEU A 203 -10.19 -23.60 -5.38
N VAL A 204 -9.63 -22.40 -5.55
CA VAL A 204 -10.19 -21.27 -6.30
C VAL A 204 -9.52 -21.18 -7.66
#